data_AF-A0A1J5PTZ4-F1
#
_entry.id   AF-A0A1J5PTZ4-F1
#
_cell.length_a   1.000
_cell.length_b   1.000
_cell.length_c   1.000
_cell.angle_alpha   90.00
_cell.angle_beta   90.00
_cell.angle_gamma   90.00
#
_symmetry.space_group_name_H-M   'P 1'
#
loop_
_entity.id
_entity.type
_entity.pdbx_description
1 polymer ?
#
loop_
_entity_poly.entity_id
_entity_poly.type
_entity_poly.pdbx_seq_one_letter_code
_entity_poly.pdbx_strand_id
1 'polypeptide(L)'
;MARVERTALEVMLQLPDLVPVEADTLAADACAVPAYRAVHEAVLAAGGLSAARALVASTGSSKVWVDQVREAASAPVEPLVTELAVAPLPEDRPDALAQYVRSIALKLVDVGLTRQVAEAKGRLQRMDSDADPAAYQEAFATLIALEGRRRQLRTDG
;
A
#
# COMPACT_ATOMS: atom_id res chain seq x y z
N MET A 1 -2.46 3.02 14.41
CA MET A 1 -2.70 2.94 12.95
C MET A 1 -1.93 4.02 12.21
N ALA A 2 -2.20 5.31 12.46
CA ALA A 2 -1.60 6.45 11.74
C ALA A 2 -0.06 6.42 11.61
N ARG A 3 0.69 6.01 12.66
CA ARG A 3 2.15 5.89 12.57
C ARG A 3 2.63 4.88 11.51
N VAL A 4 1.95 3.73 11.40
CA VAL A 4 2.32 2.69 10.42
C VAL A 4 2.00 3.17 9.01
N GLU A 5 0.85 3.81 8.82
CA GLU A 5 0.47 4.40 7.52
C GLU A 5 1.47 5.47 7.09
N ARG A 6 1.82 6.40 8.00
CA ARG A 6 2.82 7.42 7.74
C ARG A 6 4.15 6.81 7.32
N THR A 7 4.70 5.91 8.13
CA THR A 7 6.01 5.30 7.84
C THR A 7 5.98 4.47 6.57
N ALA A 8 4.87 3.82 6.24
CA ALA A 8 4.75 3.11 4.98
C ALA A 8 4.84 4.06 3.77
N LEU A 9 4.18 5.23 3.84
CA LEU A 9 4.29 6.25 2.78
C LEU A 9 5.68 6.87 2.72
N GLU A 10 6.31 7.13 3.86
CA GLU A 10 7.70 7.60 3.92
C GLU A 10 8.64 6.63 3.18
N VAL A 11 8.54 5.31 3.43
CA VAL A 11 9.40 4.34 2.73
C VAL A 11 9.03 4.13 1.26
N MET A 12 7.75 4.22 0.89
CA MET A 12 7.31 4.19 -0.52
C MET A 12 7.83 5.37 -1.34
N LEU A 13 7.99 6.55 -0.72
CA LEU A 13 8.53 7.74 -1.37
C LEU A 13 10.06 7.74 -1.37
N GLN A 14 10.67 7.42 -0.23
CA GLN A 14 12.12 7.57 -0.03
C GLN A 14 12.92 6.39 -0.57
N LEU A 15 12.43 5.17 -0.38
CA LEU A 15 13.15 3.91 -0.61
C LEU A 15 12.29 2.89 -1.41
N PRO A 16 11.66 3.29 -2.53
CA PRO A 16 10.68 2.44 -3.24
C PRO A 16 11.27 1.12 -3.77
N ASP A 17 12.58 1.08 -4.01
CA ASP A 17 13.31 -0.11 -4.44
C ASP A 17 13.34 -1.20 -3.37
N LEU A 18 13.31 -0.83 -2.08
CA LEU A 18 13.27 -1.74 -0.94
C LEU A 18 11.85 -2.18 -0.57
N VAL A 19 10.82 -1.51 -1.09
CA VAL A 19 9.42 -1.87 -0.85
C VAL A 19 9.01 -2.99 -1.82
N PRO A 20 8.35 -4.07 -1.33
CA PRO A 20 7.77 -5.09 -2.20
C PRO A 20 6.69 -4.50 -3.12
N VAL A 21 6.75 -4.81 -4.41
CA VAL A 21 5.80 -4.29 -5.42
C VAL A 21 4.36 -4.77 -5.16
N GLU A 22 4.19 -5.84 -4.40
CA GLU A 22 2.89 -6.34 -3.97
C GLU A 22 2.13 -5.30 -3.13
N ALA A 23 2.82 -4.33 -2.54
CA ALA A 23 2.18 -3.22 -1.84
C ALA A 23 1.35 -2.33 -2.78
N ASP A 24 1.63 -2.29 -4.09
CA ASP A 24 0.80 -1.57 -5.08
C ASP A 24 -0.62 -2.13 -5.20
N THR A 25 -0.82 -3.39 -4.81
CA THR A 25 -2.15 -4.02 -4.83
C THR A 25 -3.03 -3.60 -3.67
N LEU A 26 -2.48 -2.87 -2.69
CA LEU A 26 -3.27 -2.28 -1.64
C LEU A 26 -4.13 -1.19 -2.25
N ALA A 27 -5.45 -1.32 -2.12
CA ALA A 27 -6.34 -0.23 -2.44
C ALA A 27 -5.99 0.99 -1.57
N ALA A 28 -6.22 2.20 -2.11
CA ALA A 28 -5.93 3.44 -1.41
C ALA A 28 -6.59 3.54 -0.03
N ASP A 29 -7.78 2.96 0.11
CA ASP A 29 -8.51 2.89 1.37
C ASP A 29 -7.84 2.02 2.44
N ALA A 30 -6.73 1.34 2.14
CA ALA A 30 -5.84 0.75 3.14
C ALA A 30 -5.35 1.79 4.16
N CYS A 31 -5.21 3.06 3.76
CA CYS A 31 -4.98 4.16 4.69
C CYS A 31 -6.29 4.62 5.33
N ALA A 32 -6.37 4.50 6.66
CA ALA A 32 -7.51 5.01 7.43
C ALA A 32 -7.50 6.54 7.51
N VAL A 33 -6.32 7.16 7.57
CA VAL A 33 -6.19 8.62 7.61
C VAL A 33 -6.43 9.19 6.20
N PRO A 34 -7.42 10.09 6.00
CA PRO A 34 -7.77 10.60 4.67
C PRO A 34 -6.60 11.27 3.93
N ALA A 35 -5.75 12.00 4.65
CA ALA A 35 -4.58 12.64 4.07
C ALA A 35 -3.54 11.62 3.56
N TYR A 36 -3.32 10.52 4.29
CA TYR A 36 -2.42 9.45 3.86
C TYR A 36 -3.01 8.62 2.72
N ARG A 37 -4.33 8.44 2.71
CA ARG A 37 -5.03 7.87 1.57
C ARG A 37 -4.78 8.68 0.30
N ALA A 38 -4.95 10.00 0.35
CA ALA A 38 -4.72 10.86 -0.81
C ALA A 38 -3.26 10.79 -1.32
N VAL A 39 -2.27 10.66 -0.42
CA VAL A 39 -0.87 10.42 -0.82
C VAL A 39 -0.70 9.05 -1.47
N HIS A 40 -1.31 8.00 -0.91
CA HIS A 40 -1.25 6.66 -1.50
C HIS A 40 -1.91 6.61 -2.89
N GLU A 41 -3.02 7.33 -3.08
CA GLU A 41 -3.67 7.50 -4.39
C GLU A 41 -2.72 8.16 -5.40
N ALA A 42 -1.99 9.20 -4.97
CA ALA A 42 -0.98 9.84 -5.82
C ALA A 42 0.18 8.89 -6.18
N VAL A 43 0.63 8.05 -5.24
CA VAL A 43 1.62 6.99 -5.49
C VAL A 43 1.14 6.02 -6.57
N LEU A 44 -0.10 5.52 -6.44
CA LEU A 44 -0.68 4.60 -7.44
C LEU A 44 -0.87 5.30 -8.80
N ALA A 45 -1.34 6.55 -8.81
CA ALA A 45 -1.54 7.34 -10.02
C ALA A 45 -0.22 7.66 -10.75
N ALA A 46 0.89 7.79 -10.03
CA ALA A 46 2.23 7.93 -10.59
C ALA A 46 2.81 6.62 -11.18
N GLY A 47 2.06 5.51 -11.13
CA GLY A 47 2.46 4.21 -11.67
C GLY A 47 2.97 3.21 -10.63
N GLY A 48 2.86 3.53 -9.33
CA GLY A 48 3.20 2.64 -8.23
C GLY A 48 4.70 2.34 -8.08
N LEU A 49 5.00 1.43 -7.16
CA LEU A 49 6.36 0.98 -6.84
C LEU A 49 7.08 0.35 -8.03
N SER A 50 6.34 -0.26 -8.97
CA SER A 50 6.94 -0.76 -10.21
C SER A 50 7.57 0.37 -11.03
N ALA A 51 6.87 1.49 -11.24
CA ALA A 51 7.40 2.66 -11.93
C ALA A 51 8.53 3.32 -11.12
N ALA A 52 8.33 3.44 -9.80
CA ALA A 52 9.32 3.99 -8.89
C ALA A 52 10.66 3.23 -8.95
N ARG A 53 10.62 1.88 -8.93
CA ARG A 53 11.82 1.05 -9.02
C ARG A 53 12.55 1.21 -10.35
N ALA A 54 11.81 1.34 -11.46
CA ALA A 54 12.42 1.60 -12.77
C ALA A 54 13.12 2.99 -12.81
N LEU A 55 12.53 4.00 -12.18
CA LEU A 55 13.14 5.33 -12.07
C LEU A 55 14.37 5.33 -11.17
N VAL A 56 14.32 4.67 -10.02
CA VAL A 56 15.49 4.55 -9.13
C VAL A 56 16.62 3.79 -9.85
N ALA A 57 16.30 2.71 -10.57
CA ALA A 57 17.31 1.95 -11.31
C ALA A 57 17.98 2.78 -12.43
N SER A 58 17.25 3.68 -13.08
CA SER A 58 17.77 4.52 -14.18
C SER A 58 18.46 5.80 -13.72
N THR A 59 18.04 6.38 -12.59
CA THR A 59 18.53 7.69 -12.12
C THR A 59 19.43 7.60 -10.88
N GLY A 60 19.44 6.47 -10.19
CA GLY A 60 20.18 6.26 -8.94
C GLY A 60 19.58 6.98 -7.73
N SER A 61 18.37 7.56 -7.83
CA SER A 61 17.70 8.23 -6.70
C SER A 61 16.18 8.20 -6.81
N SER A 62 15.49 8.40 -5.69
CA SER A 62 14.03 8.53 -5.63
C SER A 62 13.50 9.94 -5.96
N LYS A 63 14.36 10.91 -6.30
CA LYS A 63 13.92 12.30 -6.51
C LYS A 63 12.92 12.46 -7.65
N VAL A 64 13.23 11.89 -8.82
CA VAL A 64 12.35 11.93 -10.00
C VAL A 64 11.02 11.23 -9.70
N TRP A 65 11.07 10.15 -8.93
CA TRP A 65 9.87 9.47 -8.44
C TRP A 65 9.02 10.37 -7.54
N VAL A 66 9.62 11.03 -6.55
CA VAL A 66 8.91 11.96 -5.65
C VAL A 66 8.28 13.12 -6.42
N ASP A 67 8.98 13.66 -7.42
CA ASP A 67 8.43 14.69 -8.30
C ASP A 67 7.21 14.19 -9.07
N GLN A 68 7.28 12.98 -9.64
CA GLN A 68 6.17 12.37 -10.35
C GLN A 68 4.95 12.10 -9.44
N VAL A 69 5.17 11.64 -8.20
CA VAL A 69 4.09 11.48 -7.22
C VAL A 69 3.47 12.82 -6.86
N ARG A 70 4.28 13.88 -6.72
CA ARG A 70 3.79 15.22 -6.44
C ARG A 70 2.94 15.75 -7.60
N GLU A 71 3.35 15.53 -8.85
CA GLU A 71 2.58 15.92 -10.04
C GLU A 71 1.27 15.14 -10.19
N ALA A 72 1.23 13.88 -9.72
CA ALA A 72 0.01 13.08 -9.69
C ALA A 72 -0.93 13.43 -8.52
N ALA A 73 -0.42 14.15 -7.52
CA ALA A 73 -1.20 14.58 -6.37
C ALA A 73 -2.06 15.80 -6.70
N SER A 74 -3.18 15.97 -5.98
CA SER A 74 -3.89 17.24 -5.99
C SER A 74 -3.10 18.32 -5.23
N ALA A 75 -3.26 19.59 -5.61
CA ALA A 75 -2.53 20.71 -5.01
C ALA A 75 -2.54 20.75 -3.45
N PRO A 76 -3.64 20.40 -2.74
CA PRO A 76 -3.64 20.34 -1.28
C PRO A 76 -2.78 19.21 -0.67
N VAL A 77 -2.44 18.19 -1.47
CA VAL A 77 -1.73 16.97 -1.04
C VAL A 77 -0.23 17.09 -1.31
N GLU A 78 0.18 17.91 -2.29
CA GLU A 78 1.60 18.12 -2.63
C GLU A 78 2.50 18.44 -1.43
N PRO A 79 2.13 19.33 -0.48
CA PRO A 79 3.00 19.62 0.66
C PRO A 79 3.25 18.39 1.54
N LEU A 80 2.24 17.52 1.68
CA LEU A 80 2.36 16.30 2.47
C LEU A 80 3.25 15.26 1.77
N VAL A 81 3.19 15.16 0.44
CA VAL A 81 4.13 14.33 -0.33
C VAL A 81 5.57 14.79 -0.08
N THR A 82 5.83 16.11 -0.18
CA THR A 82 7.15 16.68 0.08
C THR A 82 7.61 16.44 1.52
N GLU A 83 6.72 16.62 2.50
CA GLU A 83 7.02 16.36 3.92
C GLU A 83 7.44 14.90 4.14
N LEU A 84 6.66 13.95 3.64
CA LEU A 84 6.92 12.51 3.81
C LEU A 84 8.15 12.04 3.04
N ALA A 85 8.47 12.68 1.92
CA ALA A 85 9.65 12.35 1.10
C ALA A 85 10.99 12.74 1.76
N VAL A 86 10.97 13.55 2.83
CA VAL A 86 12.20 13.99 3.53
C VAL A 86 12.17 13.73 5.03
N ALA A 87 11.06 13.21 5.55
CA ALA A 87 10.91 12.90 6.96
C ALA A 87 11.96 11.86 7.40
N PRO A 88 12.60 12.05 8.57
CA PRO A 88 13.58 11.08 9.05
C PRO A 88 12.91 9.74 9.32
N LEU A 89 13.49 8.67 8.76
CA LEU A 89 13.01 7.32 9.01
C LEU A 89 13.38 6.88 10.44
N PRO A 90 12.54 6.08 11.12
CA PRO A 90 12.85 5.61 12.47
C PRO A 90 14.05 4.66 12.56
N GLU A 91 14.50 4.12 11.43
CA GLU A 91 15.69 3.29 11.27
C GLU A 91 16.42 3.78 10.03
N ASP A 92 17.71 4.06 10.15
CA ASP A 92 18.58 4.59 9.09
C ASP A 92 19.90 3.81 8.96
N ARG A 93 20.11 2.80 9.81
CA ARG A 93 21.33 1.97 9.76
C ARG A 93 21.31 1.09 8.51
N PRO A 94 22.35 1.14 7.66
CA PRO A 94 22.35 0.44 6.36
C PRO A 94 22.09 -1.08 6.46
N ASP A 95 22.56 -1.72 7.52
CA ASP A 95 22.41 -3.16 7.77
C ASP A 95 21.00 -3.58 8.26
N ALA A 96 20.25 -2.65 8.85
CA ALA A 96 18.90 -2.90 9.38
C ALA A 96 17.78 -2.31 8.50
N LEU A 97 18.11 -1.32 7.66
CA LEU A 97 17.14 -0.52 6.91
C LEU A 97 16.26 -1.37 5.97
N ALA A 98 16.86 -2.26 5.18
CA ALA A 98 16.11 -3.08 4.23
C ALA A 98 15.10 -4.00 4.93
N GLN A 99 15.51 -4.63 6.04
CA GLN A 99 14.62 -5.48 6.83
C GLN A 99 13.51 -4.65 7.49
N TYR A 100 13.85 -3.45 7.99
CA TYR A 100 12.88 -2.52 8.56
C TYR A 100 11.80 -2.11 7.54
N VAL A 101 12.21 -1.64 6.36
CA VAL A 101 11.30 -1.25 5.27
C VAL A 101 10.38 -2.41 4.89
N ARG A 102 10.93 -3.61 4.68
CA ARG A 102 10.15 -4.81 4.39
C ARG A 102 9.13 -5.09 5.48
N SER A 103 9.51 -5.01 6.76
CA SER A 103 8.60 -5.28 7.88
C SER A 103 7.42 -4.29 7.94
N ILE A 104 7.67 -3.01 7.64
CA ILE A 104 6.63 -1.98 7.59
C ILE A 104 5.70 -2.22 6.41
N ALA A 105 6.24 -2.53 5.24
CA ALA A 105 5.45 -2.82 4.05
C ALA A 105 4.54 -4.05 4.25
N LEU A 106 5.09 -5.16 4.77
CA LEU A 106 4.32 -6.36 5.08
C LEU A 106 3.20 -6.08 6.08
N LYS A 107 3.46 -5.24 7.09
CA LYS A 107 2.46 -4.83 8.07
C LYS A 107 1.32 -4.02 7.43
N LEU A 108 1.64 -3.11 6.51
CA LEU A 108 0.61 -2.37 5.78
C LEU A 108 -0.23 -3.30 4.90
N VAL A 109 0.40 -4.26 4.22
CA VAL A 109 -0.29 -5.25 3.39
C VAL A 109 -1.23 -6.12 4.24
N ASP A 110 -0.80 -6.62 5.41
CA ASP A 110 -1.66 -7.42 6.30
C ASP A 110 -2.86 -6.62 6.82
N VAL A 111 -2.68 -5.32 7.12
CA VAL A 111 -3.76 -4.43 7.54
C VAL A 111 -4.77 -4.23 6.41
N GLY A 112 -4.31 -3.93 5.19
CA GLY A 112 -5.19 -3.75 4.03
C GLY A 112 -5.95 -5.03 3.68
N LEU A 113 -5.27 -6.19 3.65
CA LEU A 113 -5.91 -7.48 3.42
C LEU A 113 -6.94 -7.81 4.52
N THR A 114 -6.64 -7.52 5.78
CA THR A 114 -7.59 -7.73 6.88
C THR A 114 -8.87 -6.91 6.70
N ARG A 115 -8.74 -5.67 6.23
CA ARG A 115 -9.89 -4.81 5.92
C ARG A 115 -10.70 -5.34 4.73
N GLN A 116 -10.05 -5.69 3.62
CA GLN A 116 -10.72 -6.26 2.44
C GLN A 116 -11.47 -7.55 2.78
N VAL A 117 -10.88 -8.43 3.60
CA VAL A 117 -11.57 -9.62 4.11
C VAL A 117 -12.81 -9.26 4.92
N ALA A 118 -12.73 -8.26 5.81
CA ALA A 118 -13.87 -7.82 6.60
C ALA A 118 -15.00 -7.24 5.74
N GLU A 119 -14.67 -6.43 4.73
CA GLU A 119 -15.62 -5.86 3.78
C GLU A 119 -16.27 -6.94 2.90
N ALA A 120 -15.47 -7.90 2.39
CA ALA A 120 -15.97 -9.03 1.61
C ALA A 120 -16.92 -9.92 2.43
N LYS A 121 -16.57 -10.20 3.70
CA LYS A 121 -17.47 -10.92 4.64
C LYS A 121 -18.77 -10.17 4.87
N GLY A 122 -18.69 -8.87 5.14
CA GLY A 122 -19.87 -8.04 5.36
C GLY A 122 -20.78 -7.96 4.13
N ARG A 123 -20.20 -7.90 2.92
CA ARG A 123 -20.95 -7.97 1.67
C ARG A 123 -21.65 -9.32 1.53
N LEU A 124 -20.92 -10.42 1.70
CA LEU A 124 -21.46 -11.78 1.57
C LEU A 124 -22.61 -12.04 2.56
N GLN A 125 -22.48 -11.58 3.81
CA GLN A 125 -23.53 -11.72 4.84
C GLN A 125 -24.84 -10.98 4.52
N ARG A 126 -24.79 -9.94 3.66
CA ARG A 126 -25.97 -9.20 3.23
C ARG A 126 -26.58 -9.73 1.93
N MET A 127 -25.89 -10.64 1.25
CA MET A 127 -26.38 -11.25 0.02
C MET A 127 -27.32 -12.40 0.34
N ASP A 128 -28.38 -12.51 -0.44
CA ASP A 128 -29.27 -13.67 -0.43
C ASP A 128 -28.74 -14.70 -1.43
N SER A 129 -28.34 -15.87 -0.93
CA SER A 129 -27.78 -16.95 -1.75
C SER A 129 -28.80 -17.60 -2.69
N ASP A 130 -30.09 -17.48 -2.39
CA ASP A 130 -31.15 -18.09 -3.18
C ASP A 130 -31.66 -17.15 -4.29
N ALA A 131 -31.54 -15.84 -4.06
CA ALA A 131 -31.93 -14.82 -5.03
C ALA A 131 -30.95 -14.71 -6.21
N ASP A 132 -29.63 -14.78 -5.95
CA ASP A 132 -28.59 -14.78 -6.98
C ASP A 132 -27.41 -15.70 -6.59
N PRO A 133 -27.53 -17.01 -6.85
CA PRO A 133 -26.50 -17.99 -6.50
C PRO A 133 -25.15 -17.72 -7.19
N ALA A 134 -25.16 -17.18 -8.41
CA ALA A 134 -23.94 -16.91 -9.17
C ALA A 134 -23.14 -15.77 -8.54
N ALA A 135 -23.81 -14.66 -8.22
CA ALA A 135 -23.17 -13.53 -7.54
C ALA A 135 -22.67 -13.92 -6.14
N TYR A 136 -23.42 -14.76 -5.41
CA TYR A 136 -22.99 -15.27 -4.11
C TYR A 136 -21.71 -16.11 -4.22
N GLN A 137 -21.64 -17.03 -5.19
CA GLN A 137 -20.46 -17.85 -5.44
C GLN A 137 -19.23 -17.02 -5.80
N GLU A 138 -19.38 -15.99 -6.64
CA GLU A 138 -18.29 -15.07 -7.00
C GLU A 138 -17.77 -14.29 -5.78
N ALA A 139 -18.68 -13.74 -4.97
CA ALA A 139 -18.32 -13.02 -3.75
C ALA A 139 -17.62 -13.95 -2.73
N PHE A 140 -18.08 -15.19 -2.60
CA PHE A 140 -17.44 -16.20 -1.76
C PHE A 140 -16.03 -16.56 -2.26
N ALA A 141 -15.87 -16.78 -3.57
CA ALA A 141 -14.56 -17.07 -4.16
C ALA A 141 -13.55 -15.93 -3.94
N THR A 142 -14.00 -14.68 -4.07
CA THR A 142 -13.19 -13.49 -3.77
C THR A 142 -12.76 -13.48 -2.30
N LEU A 143 -13.67 -13.76 -1.36
CA LEU A 143 -13.34 -13.85 0.06
C LEU A 143 -12.26 -14.91 0.33
N ILE A 144 -12.39 -16.11 -0.23
CA ILE A 144 -11.42 -17.20 -0.05
C ILE A 144 -10.05 -16.82 -0.63
N ALA A 145 -10.02 -16.17 -1.81
CA ALA A 145 -8.78 -15.70 -2.41
C ALA A 145 -8.05 -14.68 -1.51
N LEU A 146 -8.80 -13.72 -0.94
CA LEU A 146 -8.26 -12.74 0.00
C LEU A 146 -7.73 -13.39 1.29
N GLU A 147 -8.45 -14.36 1.86
CA GLU A 147 -7.98 -15.10 3.04
C GLU A 147 -6.72 -15.93 2.75
N GLY A 148 -6.66 -16.56 1.57
CA GLY A 148 -5.48 -17.29 1.10
C GLY A 148 -4.26 -16.40 0.98
N ARG A 149 -4.41 -15.23 0.34
CA ARG A 149 -3.34 -14.24 0.20
C ARG A 149 -2.84 -13.73 1.56
N ARG A 150 -3.74 -13.46 2.49
CA ARG A 150 -3.36 -13.04 3.86
C ARG A 150 -2.60 -14.13 4.61
N ARG A 151 -2.97 -15.41 4.42
CA ARG A 151 -2.27 -16.54 5.04
C ARG A 151 -0.85 -16.71 4.48
N GLN A 152 -0.69 -16.58 3.17
CA GLN A 152 0.62 -16.63 2.51
C GLN A 152 1.55 -15.53 3.05
N LEU A 153 1.06 -14.29 3.11
CA LEU A 153 1.82 -13.15 3.64
C LEU A 153 2.39 -13.39 5.05
N ARG A 154 1.62 -14.07 5.92
CA ARG A 154 2.04 -14.39 7.30
C ARG A 154 2.99 -15.58 7.40
N THR A 155 3.10 -16.37 6.34
CA THR A 155 4.00 -17.52 6.26
C THR A 155 5.32 -17.11 5.60
N ASP A 156 5.28 -16.14 4.68
CA ASP A 156 6.43 -15.62 3.94
C ASP A 156 7.13 -14.43 4.63
N GLY A 157 6.50 -13.86 5.67
CA GLY A 157 7.01 -12.73 6.46
C GLY A 157 7.65 -13.17 7.77
#